data_AF-A0A4Q3IY56-F1
#
_entry.id   AF-A0A4Q3IY56-F1
#
_cell.length_a   1.000
_cell.length_b   1.000
_cell.length_c   1.000
_cell.angle_alpha   90.00
_cell.angle_beta   90.00
_cell.angle_gamma   90.00
#
_symmetry.space_group_name_H-M   'P 1'
#
loop_
_entity.id
_entity.type
_entity.pdbx_description
1 polymer ?
#
loop_
_entity_poly.entity_id
_entity_poly.type
_entity_poly.pdbx_seq_one_letter_code
_entity_poly.pdbx_strand_id
1 'polypeptide(L)'
;MRLVMALALLVGTAGWAGTAQAACSSVDKGWIADSFQISADDLLTLTDIGLGAYVLGYTQGLLISVRAGSDEACVDTLSQCTSGYRMADLVDRLRRYVADKPEARQQLASQVTFDAIFGPCLSNEAES
;
A
#
# COMPACT_ATOMS: atom_id res chain seq x y z
N MET A 1 17.84 -50.23 -1.94
CA MET A 1 17.15 -49.19 -2.73
C MET A 1 15.68 -49.14 -2.34
N ARG A 2 15.29 -48.17 -1.50
CA ARG A 2 13.91 -47.71 -1.35
C ARG A 2 13.99 -46.21 -1.12
N LEU A 3 13.76 -45.44 -2.18
CA LEU A 3 13.53 -44.00 -2.10
C LEU A 3 12.27 -43.80 -1.25
N VAL A 4 12.39 -43.14 -0.10
CA VAL A 4 11.24 -42.52 0.56
C VAL A 4 11.28 -41.05 0.19
N MET A 5 10.30 -40.71 -0.63
CA MET A 5 10.03 -39.41 -1.22
C MET A 5 9.83 -38.38 -0.11
N ALA A 6 10.73 -37.40 -0.03
CA ALA A 6 10.49 -36.19 0.74
C ALA A 6 9.41 -35.38 -0.02
N LEU A 7 8.17 -35.48 0.44
CA LEU A 7 7.08 -34.66 -0.06
C LEU A 7 7.27 -33.25 0.54
N ALA A 8 7.90 -32.36 -0.22
CA ALA A 8 7.99 -30.96 0.11
C ALA A 8 6.58 -30.35 0.15
N LEU A 9 6.11 -30.02 1.35
CA LEU A 9 5.01 -29.10 1.58
C LEU A 9 5.47 -27.68 1.17
N LEU A 10 5.46 -27.41 -0.13
CA LEU A 10 5.53 -26.07 -0.70
C LEU A 10 4.11 -25.69 -1.13
N VAL A 11 3.23 -25.45 -0.16
CA VAL A 11 1.90 -24.89 -0.42
C VAL A 11 1.91 -23.45 0.08
N GLY A 12 1.89 -22.50 -0.86
CA GLY A 12 0.87 -21.44 -0.75
C GLY A 12 1.24 -19.97 -0.73
N THR A 13 2.46 -19.50 -1.00
CA THR A 13 2.72 -18.03 -1.02
C THR A 13 2.66 -17.39 -2.41
N ALA A 14 2.59 -18.17 -3.50
CA ALA A 14 2.64 -17.61 -4.86
C ALA A 14 1.28 -17.17 -5.45
N GLY A 15 0.17 -17.29 -4.71
CA GLY A 15 -1.18 -17.04 -5.24
C GLY A 15 -1.76 -15.66 -4.95
N TRP A 16 -1.26 -14.95 -3.94
CA TRP A 16 -1.96 -13.80 -3.37
C TRP A 16 -1.82 -12.49 -4.15
N ALA A 17 -0.69 -12.26 -4.82
CA ALA A 17 -0.47 -11.00 -5.52
C ALA A 17 -1.28 -10.87 -6.81
N GLY A 18 -1.43 -11.97 -7.57
CA GLY A 18 -2.29 -12.00 -8.75
C GLY A 18 -3.76 -11.75 -8.37
N THR A 19 -4.19 -12.26 -7.22
CA THR A 19 -5.54 -12.03 -6.71
C THR A 19 -5.71 -10.61 -6.13
N ALA A 20 -4.69 -10.03 -5.49
CA ALA A 20 -4.72 -8.69 -4.92
C ALA A 20 -4.82 -7.60 -5.98
N GLN A 21 -3.98 -7.66 -7.03
CA GLN A 21 -4.04 -6.73 -8.15
C GLN A 21 -5.37 -6.86 -8.92
N ALA A 22 -5.89 -8.08 -9.06
CA ALA A 22 -7.17 -8.33 -9.72
C ALA A 22 -8.36 -7.78 -8.91
N ALA A 23 -8.36 -7.96 -7.58
CA ALA A 23 -9.41 -7.47 -6.69
C ALA A 23 -9.55 -5.95 -6.75
N CYS A 24 -8.43 -5.23 -6.87
CA CYS A 24 -8.41 -3.76 -6.94
C CYS A 24 -8.32 -3.18 -8.35
N SER A 25 -8.50 -4.00 -9.40
CA SER A 25 -8.38 -3.57 -10.80
C SER A 25 -9.46 -2.59 -11.25
N SER A 26 -10.60 -2.57 -10.56
CA SER A 26 -11.76 -1.70 -10.83
C SER A 26 -11.74 -0.38 -10.04
N VAL A 27 -10.81 -0.21 -9.09
CA VAL A 27 -10.71 1.04 -8.33
C VAL A 27 -10.09 2.11 -9.22
N ASP A 28 -10.89 3.11 -9.58
CA ASP A 28 -10.38 4.32 -10.19
C ASP A 28 -9.43 5.00 -9.20
N LYS A 29 -8.16 5.18 -9.58
CA LYS A 29 -7.19 5.86 -8.72
C LYS A 29 -7.22 7.39 -8.90
N GLY A 30 -7.97 7.90 -9.87
CA GLY A 30 -8.12 9.34 -10.13
C GLY A 30 -8.71 10.10 -8.94
N TRP A 31 -9.74 9.56 -8.28
CA TRP A 31 -10.34 10.24 -7.12
C TRP A 31 -9.42 10.26 -5.87
N ILE A 32 -8.49 9.31 -5.77
CA ILE A 32 -7.46 9.30 -4.71
C ILE A 32 -6.55 10.53 -4.88
N ALA A 33 -6.20 10.86 -6.13
CA ALA A 33 -5.44 12.07 -6.46
C ALA A 33 -6.21 13.35 -6.09
N ASP A 34 -7.53 13.40 -6.35
CA ASP A 34 -8.34 14.60 -6.12
C ASP A 34 -8.55 14.98 -4.65
N SER A 35 -8.42 14.01 -3.73
CA SER A 35 -8.76 14.20 -2.31
C SER A 35 -7.71 14.97 -1.50
N PHE A 36 -6.46 15.03 -1.98
CA PHE A 36 -5.36 15.72 -1.28
C PHE A 36 -4.42 16.41 -2.27
N GLN A 37 -4.66 17.72 -2.50
CA GLN A 37 -3.88 18.55 -3.43
C GLN A 37 -2.62 19.16 -2.79
N ILE A 38 -1.90 18.39 -1.98
CA ILE A 38 -0.57 18.78 -1.48
C ILE A 38 0.51 17.99 -2.22
N SER A 39 1.68 18.58 -2.39
CA SER A 39 2.80 17.87 -3.00
C SER A 39 3.36 16.81 -2.06
N ALA A 40 3.97 15.75 -2.59
CA ALA A 40 4.67 14.78 -1.77
C ALA A 40 5.90 15.40 -1.08
N ASP A 41 6.49 16.46 -1.64
CA ASP A 41 7.58 17.22 -1.00
C ASP A 41 7.12 17.86 0.32
N ASP A 42 5.89 18.38 0.38
CA ASP A 42 5.34 18.97 1.59
C ASP A 42 5.25 17.97 2.76
N LEU A 43 5.11 16.67 2.47
CA LEU A 43 5.10 15.62 3.49
C LEU A 43 6.42 15.55 4.27
N LEU A 44 7.54 15.90 3.63
CA LEU A 44 8.86 15.92 4.28
C LEU A 44 9.01 17.06 5.28
N THR A 45 8.16 18.08 5.20
CA THR A 45 8.16 19.22 6.13
C THR A 45 7.39 18.92 7.41
N LEU A 46 6.58 17.85 7.43
CA LEU A 46 5.78 17.45 8.58
C LEU A 46 6.65 16.81 9.67
N THR A 47 6.29 17.09 10.92
CA THR A 47 6.83 16.36 12.07
C THR A 47 6.42 14.88 12.01
N ASP A 48 7.10 14.02 12.76
CA ASP A 48 6.73 12.59 12.85
C ASP A 48 5.26 12.40 13.25
N ILE A 49 4.77 13.23 14.18
CA ILE A 49 3.37 13.21 14.62
C ILE A 49 2.44 13.65 13.48
N GLY A 50 2.78 14.75 12.79
CA GLY A 50 1.99 15.26 11.68
C GLY A 50 1.91 14.28 10.52
N LEU A 51 3.04 13.66 10.17
CA LEU A 51 3.11 12.65 9.12
C LEU A 51 2.37 11.36 9.52
N GLY A 52 2.46 10.94 10.78
CA GLY A 52 1.68 9.83 11.31
C GLY A 52 0.17 10.07 11.28
N ALA A 53 -0.28 11.28 11.64
CA ALA A 53 -1.69 11.65 11.53
C ALA A 53 -2.17 11.67 10.06
N TYR A 54 -1.34 12.19 9.15
CA TYR A 54 -1.61 12.16 7.71
C TYR A 54 -1.76 10.71 7.20
N VAL A 55 -0.78 9.83 7.48
CA VAL A 55 -0.82 8.44 7.02
C VAL A 55 -2.03 7.69 7.59
N LEU A 56 -2.35 7.89 8.87
CA LEU A 56 -3.54 7.31 9.48
C LEU A 56 -4.83 7.78 8.80
N GLY A 57 -4.97 9.11 8.61
CA GLY A 57 -6.14 9.69 7.97
C GLY A 57 -6.30 9.22 6.52
N TYR A 58 -5.20 9.18 5.77
CA TYR A 58 -5.16 8.72 4.40
C TYR A 58 -5.56 7.24 4.29
N THR A 59 -4.93 6.36 5.08
CA THR A 59 -5.19 4.90 5.01
C THR A 59 -6.64 4.57 5.39
N GLN A 60 -7.16 5.17 6.46
CA GLN A 60 -8.55 4.97 6.88
C GLN A 60 -9.53 5.57 5.87
N GLY A 61 -9.26 6.78 5.40
CA GLY A 61 -10.09 7.46 4.39
C GLY A 61 -10.15 6.68 3.08
N LEU A 62 -9.03 6.16 2.61
CA LEU A 62 -8.95 5.30 1.43
C LEU A 62 -9.82 4.05 1.59
N LEU A 63 -9.67 3.31 2.70
CA LEU A 63 -10.44 2.08 2.94
C LEU A 63 -11.95 2.35 2.99
N ILE A 64 -12.37 3.44 3.64
CA ILE A 64 -13.78 3.84 3.71
C ILE A 64 -14.31 4.21 2.33
N SER A 65 -13.58 5.02 1.57
CA SER A 65 -14.01 5.47 0.24
C SER A 65 -14.08 4.32 -0.77
N VAL A 66 -13.11 3.39 -0.75
CA VAL A 66 -13.16 2.17 -1.57
C VAL A 66 -14.37 1.33 -1.14
N ARG A 67 -14.65 1.20 0.16
CA ARG A 67 -15.86 0.49 0.62
C ARG A 67 -17.17 1.14 0.16
N ALA A 68 -17.20 2.48 0.06
CA ALA A 68 -18.38 3.21 -0.40
C ALA A 68 -18.59 3.10 -1.91
N GLY A 69 -17.53 2.90 -2.70
CA GLY A 69 -17.57 2.93 -4.16
C GLY A 69 -17.13 1.66 -4.89
N SER A 70 -16.77 0.57 -4.20
CA SER A 70 -16.12 -0.60 -4.82
C SER A 70 -16.51 -1.94 -4.20
N ASP A 71 -15.89 -3.01 -4.74
CA ASP A 71 -16.01 -4.41 -4.34
C ASP A 71 -15.34 -4.67 -2.97
N GLU A 72 -16.04 -5.41 -2.10
CA GLU A 72 -15.59 -5.84 -0.77
C GLU A 72 -14.21 -6.53 -0.83
N ALA A 73 -13.93 -7.27 -1.90
CA ALA A 73 -12.66 -7.95 -2.10
C ALA A 73 -11.45 -7.00 -2.20
N CYS A 74 -11.61 -5.80 -2.77
CA CYS A 74 -10.52 -4.83 -2.81
C CYS A 74 -10.28 -4.19 -1.43
N VAL A 75 -11.35 -3.89 -0.69
CA VAL A 75 -11.23 -3.34 0.67
C VAL A 75 -10.48 -4.32 1.57
N ASP A 76 -10.82 -5.61 1.49
CA ASP A 76 -10.14 -6.66 2.25
C ASP A 76 -8.67 -6.76 1.87
N THR A 77 -8.36 -6.72 0.57
CA THR A 77 -6.98 -6.71 0.06
C THR A 77 -6.19 -5.53 0.62
N LEU A 78 -6.70 -4.30 0.49
CA LEU A 78 -6.02 -3.09 0.96
C LEU A 78 -5.88 -3.10 2.50
N SER A 79 -6.90 -3.59 3.21
CA SER A 79 -6.83 -3.74 4.66
C SER A 79 -5.73 -4.72 5.07
N GLN A 80 -5.60 -5.84 4.37
CA GLN A 80 -4.53 -6.81 4.60
C GLN A 80 -3.14 -6.23 4.31
N CYS A 81 -2.99 -5.38 3.29
CA CYS A 81 -1.70 -4.75 2.97
C CYS A 81 -1.10 -3.92 4.11
N THR A 82 -1.96 -3.38 4.98
CA THR A 82 -1.55 -2.57 6.14
C THR A 82 -1.71 -3.32 7.47
N SER A 83 -2.29 -4.52 7.45
CA SER A 83 -2.44 -5.37 8.63
C SER A 83 -1.09 -5.74 9.21
N GLY A 84 -0.94 -5.61 10.54
CA GLY A 84 0.29 -5.93 11.25
C GLY A 84 1.37 -4.85 11.21
N TYR A 85 1.26 -3.81 10.37
CA TYR A 85 2.15 -2.66 10.45
C TYR A 85 1.72 -1.72 11.58
N ARG A 86 2.70 -1.22 12.34
CA ARG A 86 2.46 -0.07 13.22
C ARG A 86 2.48 1.19 12.38
N MET A 87 1.83 2.25 12.86
CA MET A 87 1.81 3.53 12.16
C MET A 87 3.22 4.08 11.89
N ALA A 88 4.15 3.91 12.85
CA ALA A 88 5.55 4.29 12.67
C ALA A 88 6.22 3.57 11.48
N ASP A 89 5.88 2.30 11.25
CA ASP A 89 6.47 1.51 10.16
C ASP A 89 5.96 2.00 8.79
N LEU A 90 4.69 2.43 8.72
CA LEU A 90 4.10 3.02 7.52
C LEU A 90 4.68 4.42 7.23
N VAL A 91 4.88 5.24 8.28
CA VAL A 91 5.54 6.55 8.17
C VAL A 91 6.96 6.39 7.64
N ASP A 92 7.75 5.46 8.20
CA ASP A 92 9.11 5.19 7.74
C ASP A 92 9.15 4.68 6.30
N ARG A 93 8.14 3.91 5.88
CA ARG A 93 8.01 3.44 4.49
C ARG A 93 7.77 4.60 3.53
N LEU A 94 6.85 5.50 3.86
CA LEU A 94 6.55 6.70 3.06
C LEU A 94 7.77 7.62 2.95
N ARG A 95 8.48 7.86 4.05
CA ARG A 95 9.71 8.67 4.04
C ARG A 95 10.78 8.10 3.14
N ARG A 96 11.06 6.79 3.25
CA ARG A 96 12.02 6.12 2.38
C ARG A 96 11.60 6.22 0.92
N TYR A 97 10.34 5.98 0.61
CA TYR A 97 9.83 6.10 -0.76
C TYR A 97 10.10 7.48 -1.37
N VAL A 98 9.79 8.57 -0.64
CA VAL A 98 10.00 9.95 -1.12
C VAL A 98 11.50 10.32 -1.18
N ALA A 99 12.31 9.77 -0.28
CA ALA A 99 13.76 9.97 -0.27
C ALA A 99 14.42 9.29 -1.48
N ASP A 100 14.04 8.04 -1.77
CA ASP A 100 14.61 7.19 -2.80
C ASP A 100 14.12 7.55 -4.22
N LYS A 101 12.98 8.24 -4.34
CA LYS A 101 12.38 8.68 -5.62
C LYS A 101 12.22 10.19 -5.68
N PRO A 102 13.28 10.96 -5.99
CA PRO A 102 13.21 12.43 -6.06
C PRO A 102 12.14 12.94 -7.04
N GLU A 103 11.89 12.20 -8.12
CA GLU A 103 10.85 12.49 -9.11
C GLU A 103 9.43 12.37 -8.56
N ALA A 104 9.22 11.58 -7.50
CA ALA A 104 7.92 11.45 -6.84
C ALA A 104 7.56 12.70 -6.02
N ARG A 105 8.53 13.53 -5.63
CA ARG A 105 8.30 14.71 -4.76
C ARG A 105 7.35 15.74 -5.36
N GLN A 106 7.36 15.86 -6.69
CA GLN A 106 6.49 16.79 -7.44
C GLN A 106 5.10 16.21 -7.73
N GLN A 107 4.86 14.95 -7.38
CA GLN A 107 3.55 14.32 -7.52
C GLN A 107 2.67 14.65 -6.32
N LEU A 108 1.39 14.34 -6.44
CA LEU A 108 0.43 14.48 -5.36
C LEU A 108 0.79 13.51 -4.22
N ALA A 109 0.74 14.03 -3.00
CA ALA A 109 1.00 13.25 -1.79
C ALA A 109 0.12 12.00 -1.70
N SER A 110 -1.15 12.09 -2.11
CA SER A 110 -2.07 10.95 -2.13
C SER A 110 -1.63 9.83 -3.06
N GLN A 111 -1.09 10.16 -4.23
CA GLN A 111 -0.59 9.17 -5.18
C GLN A 111 0.68 8.50 -4.65
N VAL A 112 1.63 9.31 -4.18
CA VAL A 112 2.88 8.80 -3.60
C VAL A 112 2.63 7.94 -2.37
N THR A 113 1.66 8.33 -1.53
CA THR A 113 1.28 7.56 -0.34
C THR A 113 0.62 6.24 -0.71
N PHE A 114 -0.23 6.22 -1.75
CA PHE A 114 -0.77 4.97 -2.27
C PHE A 114 0.35 4.02 -2.69
N ASP A 115 1.27 4.50 -3.53
CA ASP A 115 2.33 3.70 -4.10
C ASP A 115 3.33 3.23 -3.03
N ALA A 116 3.61 4.06 -2.03
CA ALA A 116 4.51 3.70 -0.93
C ALA A 116 3.93 2.63 0.00
N ILE A 117 2.63 2.72 0.31
CA ILE A 117 1.98 1.90 1.34
C ILE A 117 1.36 0.63 0.74
N PHE A 118 0.59 0.78 -0.34
CA PHE A 118 -0.20 -0.30 -0.92
C PHE A 118 0.45 -0.89 -2.17
N GLY A 119 1.22 -0.09 -2.92
CA GLY A 119 1.93 -0.52 -4.13
C GLY A 119 2.69 -1.85 -3.97
N PRO A 120 3.55 -2.04 -2.95
CA PRO A 120 4.33 -3.26 -2.79
C PRO A 120 3.48 -4.52 -2.61
N CYS A 121 2.37 -4.38 -1.89
CA CYS A 121 1.41 -5.46 -1.64
C CYS A 121 0.67 -5.86 -2.93
N LEU A 122 0.33 -4.88 -3.77
CA LEU A 122 -0.41 -5.12 -5.01
C LEU A 122 0.50 -5.69 -6.10
N SER A 123 1.76 -5.24 -6.18
CA SER A 123 2.65 -5.48 -7.33
C SER A 123 3.72 -6.56 -7.16
N ASN A 124 3.61 -7.47 -6.18
CA ASN A 124 4.64 -8.50 -5.86
C ASN A 124 5.98 -7.97 -5.29
N GLU A 125 6.08 -6.70 -4.88
CA GLU A 125 7.29 -6.16 -4.22
C GLU A 125 7.22 -6.26 -2.68
N ALA A 126 6.40 -7.17 -2.17
CA ALA A 126 6.47 -7.58 -0.77
C ALA A 126 7.61 -8.61 -0.65
N GLU A 127 8.75 -8.15 -0.13
CA GLU A 127 9.91 -8.94 0.28
C GLU A 127 10.94 -9.24 -0.84
N SER A 128 11.97 -8.39 -0.89
CA SER A 128 13.33 -8.73 -1.37
C SER A 128 14.33 -8.22 -0.36
#